data_AF-A0A7Y4SYI5-F1
#
_entry.id   AF-A0A7Y4SYI5-F1
#
_cell.length_a   1.000
_cell.length_b   1.000
_cell.length_c   1.000
_cell.angle_alpha   90.00
_cell.angle_beta   90.00
_cell.angle_gamma   90.00
#
_symmetry.space_group_name_H-M   'P 1'
#
loop_
_entity.id
_entity.type
_entity.pdbx_description
1 polymer ?
#
loop_
_entity_poly.entity_id
_entity_poly.type
_entity_poly.pdbx_seq_one_letter_code
_entity_poly.pdbx_strand_id
1 'polypeptide(L)'
;MNLAPVLGLVVSSLSSDGSDWPQFRGPNGNAVVPAADIPLEWSESKNVAWKVAVPGQGWSQPIVVGGTIYLTTAVGEGLQAPLGFASGLAHANSSEPGKAPDVMIDWRVLALDLASGKELWSVSACKAKPKFPIHPSNTWATETPVADANGVYAFIGPTGTLAAFDTAGKALWKAELGVHPMLEGYGTGSSPALLDGKVFVQSFNAEEGWLAAFDAKSGKELWRATHDASTSWSTPLVWRNQKRTELVVSSGKRITSHEPASGKELWRLTGVVGPTMSSFAADAEHLYFGQMSAWSIPPNPPLYALSAGVEGDLSPDEGSNEFKGQVWAQKLSSPVMSSPVAADGLLYVAMENLLTCRDTESGEQLYKERVPGLVAITASPIIVGDKLLLLDEEGHAALVPLGPDLEIVGHGALDDVFWTTPAVAGKALLLRGAKSLYCVRK
;
A
#
# COMPACT_ATOMS: atom_id res chain seq x y z
N MET A 1 -0.67 -33.26 53.34
CA MET A 1 -0.98 -32.95 51.93
C MET A 1 -1.17 -31.45 51.83
N ASN A 2 -0.16 -30.72 51.35
CA ASN A 2 -0.23 -29.27 51.17
C ASN A 2 -0.86 -28.96 49.81
N LEU A 3 -2.01 -28.30 49.81
CA LEU A 3 -2.64 -27.74 48.62
C LEU A 3 -2.05 -26.33 48.41
N ALA A 4 -1.26 -26.17 47.36
CA ALA A 4 -0.79 -24.86 46.89
C ALA A 4 -1.91 -24.19 46.07
N PRO A 5 -2.08 -22.86 46.15
CA PRO A 5 -3.06 -22.15 45.34
C PRO A 5 -2.54 -22.00 43.91
N VAL A 6 -3.35 -22.41 42.94
CA VAL A 6 -3.12 -22.15 41.52
C VAL A 6 -3.43 -20.68 41.26
N LEU A 7 -2.40 -19.87 41.02
CA LEU A 7 -2.56 -18.50 40.55
C LEU A 7 -3.10 -18.56 39.10
N GLY A 8 -4.36 -18.17 38.92
CA GLY A 8 -4.95 -18.03 37.59
C GLY A 8 -4.27 -16.89 36.83
N LEU A 9 -3.63 -17.21 35.71
CA LEU A 9 -3.10 -16.24 34.76
C LEU A 9 -4.31 -15.55 34.12
N VAL A 10 -4.57 -14.29 34.47
CA VAL A 10 -5.50 -13.45 33.71
C VAL A 10 -4.82 -13.10 32.40
N VAL A 11 -5.14 -13.83 31.34
CA VAL A 11 -4.81 -13.42 29.97
C VAL A 11 -5.75 -12.27 29.65
N SER A 12 -5.26 -11.05 29.81
CA SER A 12 -5.93 -9.86 29.29
C SER A 12 -5.97 -10.00 27.78
N SER A 13 -7.10 -10.43 27.23
CA SER A 13 -7.39 -10.25 25.82
C SER A 13 -7.46 -8.74 25.58
N LEU A 14 -6.42 -8.17 24.98
CA LEU A 14 -6.53 -6.85 24.36
C LEU A 14 -7.65 -6.99 23.32
N SER A 15 -8.83 -6.45 23.63
CA SER A 15 -9.78 -6.10 22.59
C SER A 15 -9.08 -5.08 21.72
N SER A 16 -8.80 -5.43 20.46
CA SER A 16 -8.55 -4.38 19.48
C SER A 16 -9.86 -3.61 19.37
N ASP A 17 -9.88 -2.36 19.83
CA ASP A 17 -11.08 -1.51 19.79
C ASP A 17 -11.47 -1.10 18.35
N GLY A 18 -11.11 -1.92 17.34
CA GLY A 18 -11.24 -1.62 15.91
C GLY A 18 -10.34 -0.48 15.43
N SER A 19 -9.41 -0.01 16.27
CA SER A 19 -8.58 1.18 16.02
C SER A 19 -7.25 0.90 15.33
N ASP A 20 -6.87 -0.36 15.14
CA ASP A 20 -5.59 -0.71 14.54
C ASP A 20 -5.64 -0.60 13.01
N TRP A 21 -4.51 -0.20 12.44
CA TRP A 21 -4.24 -0.13 11.00
C TRP A 21 -2.90 -0.84 10.74
N PRO A 22 -2.84 -2.18 10.75
CA PRO A 22 -1.59 -2.93 10.91
C PRO A 22 -0.71 -3.03 9.66
N GLN A 23 -1.21 -2.65 8.48
CA GLN A 23 -0.53 -2.85 7.20
C GLN A 23 -0.96 -1.82 6.15
N PHE A 24 -0.29 -1.82 5.00
CA PHE A 24 -0.66 -0.99 3.86
C PHE A 24 -2.15 -1.16 3.52
N ARG A 25 -2.87 -0.05 3.37
CA ARG A 25 -4.32 -0.02 3.10
C ARG A 25 -5.18 -0.72 4.17
N GLY A 26 -4.71 -0.74 5.41
CA GLY A 26 -5.52 -1.05 6.59
C GLY A 26 -5.69 -2.53 6.88
N PRO A 27 -6.56 -2.89 7.84
CA PRO A 27 -6.64 -4.25 8.41
C PRO A 27 -6.84 -5.37 7.39
N ASN A 28 -7.52 -5.08 6.30
CA ASN A 28 -7.82 -6.04 5.23
C ASN A 28 -7.02 -5.77 3.94
N GLY A 29 -6.17 -4.74 3.91
CA GLY A 29 -5.40 -4.35 2.72
C GLY A 29 -6.24 -3.74 1.58
N ASN A 30 -7.51 -3.41 1.84
CA ASN A 30 -8.46 -2.91 0.84
C ASN A 30 -8.83 -1.43 1.01
N ALA A 31 -8.23 -0.72 1.97
CA ALA A 31 -8.47 0.69 2.29
C ALA A 31 -9.91 1.04 2.69
N VAL A 32 -10.65 0.06 3.22
CA VAL A 32 -12.00 0.26 3.76
C VAL A 32 -11.95 0.01 5.27
N VAL A 33 -12.41 1.00 6.04
CA VAL A 33 -12.55 0.89 7.50
C VAL A 33 -13.94 1.36 7.95
N PRO A 34 -14.42 0.87 9.12
CA PRO A 34 -15.65 1.36 9.71
C PRO A 34 -15.66 2.87 9.92
N ALA A 35 -16.85 3.42 10.19
CA ALA A 35 -17.02 4.83 10.48
C ALA A 35 -16.10 5.27 11.64
N ALA A 36 -15.36 6.35 11.39
CA ALA A 36 -14.52 7.01 12.36
C ALA A 36 -14.91 8.49 12.47
N ASP A 37 -14.75 9.05 13.66
CA ASP A 37 -15.05 10.46 13.96
C ASP A 37 -13.89 11.37 13.50
N ILE A 38 -13.57 11.33 12.20
CA ILE A 38 -12.57 12.20 11.60
C ILE A 38 -13.15 13.60 11.34
N PRO A 39 -12.37 14.69 11.48
CA PRO A 39 -12.80 16.04 11.14
C PRO A 39 -13.21 16.16 9.68
N LEU A 40 -14.26 16.95 9.39
CA LEU A 40 -14.63 17.32 8.02
C LEU A 40 -13.76 18.45 7.47
N GLU A 41 -13.08 19.20 8.34
CA GLU A 41 -12.22 20.31 7.95
C GLU A 41 -10.91 20.26 8.71
N TRP A 42 -9.77 20.49 8.04
CA TRP A 42 -8.50 20.73 8.72
C TRP A 42 -7.59 21.66 7.92
N SER A 43 -6.68 22.29 8.63
CA SER A 43 -5.60 23.09 8.07
C SER A 43 -4.39 23.06 9.00
N GLU A 44 -3.26 23.67 8.61
CA GLU A 44 -2.11 23.84 9.51
C GLU A 44 -2.47 24.42 10.89
N SER A 45 -3.56 25.18 11.00
CA SER A 45 -4.04 25.79 12.26
C SER A 45 -5.35 25.21 12.81
N LYS A 46 -5.96 24.23 12.13
CA LYS A 46 -7.27 23.67 12.49
C LYS A 46 -7.25 22.15 12.51
N ASN A 47 -7.68 21.56 13.62
CA ASN A 47 -7.85 20.12 13.82
C ASN A 47 -6.57 19.28 13.61
N VAL A 48 -5.39 19.90 13.56
CA VAL A 48 -4.09 19.21 13.66
C VAL A 48 -3.73 19.11 15.14
N ALA A 49 -3.86 17.91 15.70
CA ALA A 49 -3.53 17.66 17.10
C ALA A 49 -2.02 17.69 17.35
N TRP A 50 -1.25 17.17 16.40
CA TRP A 50 0.21 17.29 16.39
C TRP A 50 0.75 17.13 14.97
N LYS A 51 1.95 17.69 14.77
CA LYS A 51 2.77 17.59 13.56
C LYS A 51 4.19 17.32 14.01
N VAL A 52 4.81 16.25 13.51
CA VAL A 52 6.18 15.89 13.86
C VAL A 52 7.02 15.72 12.59
N ALA A 53 8.23 16.26 12.61
CA ALA A 53 9.18 16.02 11.54
C ALA A 53 9.62 14.55 11.57
N VAL A 54 9.63 13.89 10.42
CA VAL A 54 10.16 12.54 10.28
C VAL A 54 11.54 12.65 9.64
N PRO A 55 12.59 12.10 10.25
CA PRO A 55 13.93 12.20 9.72
C PRO A 55 14.06 11.46 8.40
N GLY A 56 14.84 12.00 7.45
CA GLY A 56 15.13 11.34 6.19
C GLY A 56 13.98 11.40 5.18
N GLN A 57 13.90 10.37 4.33
CA GLN A 57 12.93 10.25 3.24
C GLN A 57 12.13 8.96 3.36
N GLY A 58 10.87 8.99 2.98
CA GLY A 58 10.05 7.78 2.90
C GLY A 58 8.63 8.07 2.49
N TRP A 59 8.07 7.18 1.65
CA TRP A 59 6.67 7.15 1.25
C TRP A 59 5.83 6.09 1.97
N SER A 60 6.43 5.36 2.91
CA SER A 60 5.73 4.38 3.72
C SER A 60 4.51 4.96 4.42
N GLN A 61 3.40 4.23 4.37
CA GLN A 61 2.17 4.56 5.08
C GLN A 61 2.38 4.38 6.59
N PRO A 62 1.90 5.32 7.43
CA PRO A 62 1.85 5.08 8.87
C PRO A 62 0.90 3.92 9.15
N ILE A 63 1.40 2.89 9.83
CA ILE A 63 0.57 1.81 10.38
C ILE A 63 0.41 2.02 11.88
N VAL A 64 -0.67 1.51 12.46
CA VAL A 64 -0.97 1.66 13.89
C VAL A 64 -1.33 0.31 14.50
N VAL A 65 -0.67 -0.06 15.59
CA VAL A 65 -1.05 -1.22 16.41
C VAL A 65 -0.92 -0.84 17.88
N GLY A 66 -1.99 -1.04 18.67
CA GLY A 66 -1.96 -0.82 20.11
C GLY A 66 -1.57 0.61 20.52
N GLY A 67 -1.98 1.61 19.73
CA GLY A 67 -1.65 3.02 19.97
C GLY A 67 -0.22 3.43 19.60
N THR A 68 0.55 2.55 18.98
CA THR A 68 1.89 2.86 18.43
C THR A 68 1.82 3.00 16.92
N ILE A 69 2.37 4.08 16.39
CA ILE A 69 2.54 4.31 14.95
C ILE A 69 3.90 3.74 14.51
N TYR A 70 3.93 2.97 13.43
CA TYR A 70 5.19 2.54 12.79
C TYR A 70 5.35 3.11 11.38
N LEU A 71 6.60 3.45 11.04
CA LEU A 71 7.03 3.98 9.74
C LEU A 71 8.39 3.41 9.35
N THR A 72 8.67 3.34 8.05
CA THR A 72 10.04 3.18 7.53
C THR A 72 10.55 4.52 6.99
N THR A 73 11.83 4.80 7.20
CA THR A 73 12.48 6.00 6.62
C THR A 73 13.93 5.70 6.25
N ALA A 74 14.46 6.46 5.31
CA ALA A 74 15.84 6.41 4.83
C ALA A 74 16.58 7.70 5.20
N VAL A 75 17.58 7.59 6.07
CA VAL A 75 18.37 8.72 6.56
C VAL A 75 19.77 8.66 5.95
N GLY A 76 20.18 9.73 5.27
CA GLY A 76 21.51 9.83 4.67
C GLY A 76 21.85 11.29 4.38
N GLU A 77 23.14 11.63 4.47
CA GLU A 77 23.61 12.97 4.13
C GLU A 77 23.47 13.23 2.62
N GLY A 78 22.95 14.41 2.26
CA GLY A 78 22.83 14.83 0.86
C GLY A 78 21.66 14.23 0.08
N LEU A 79 20.80 13.44 0.72
CA LEU A 79 19.59 12.91 0.08
C LEU A 79 18.62 14.05 -0.26
N GLN A 80 18.26 14.16 -1.54
CA GLN A 80 17.39 15.22 -2.08
C GLN A 80 15.92 14.88 -1.87
N ALA A 81 15.13 15.81 -1.32
CA ALA A 81 13.70 15.60 -1.12
C ALA A 81 13.02 15.11 -2.43
N PRO A 82 12.07 14.17 -2.33
CA PRO A 82 11.40 13.66 -3.51
C PRO A 82 10.61 14.76 -4.22
N LEU A 83 10.56 14.68 -5.54
CA LEU A 83 9.79 15.60 -6.39
C LEU A 83 8.34 15.11 -6.53
N GLY A 84 7.40 16.05 -6.68
CA GLY A 84 5.99 15.73 -6.95
C GLY A 84 5.73 15.32 -8.41
N PHE A 85 4.47 15.20 -8.80
CA PHE A 85 4.04 14.83 -10.14
C PHE A 85 4.48 15.88 -11.16
N ALA A 86 4.19 17.15 -10.91
CA ALA A 86 4.51 18.25 -11.84
C ALA A 86 6.03 18.41 -12.09
N SER A 87 6.86 18.17 -11.08
CA SER A 87 8.32 18.36 -11.15
C SER A 87 9.11 17.08 -11.42
N GLY A 88 8.59 15.93 -10.97
CA GLY A 88 9.21 14.62 -11.13
C GLY A 88 8.68 13.87 -12.34
N LEU A 89 7.40 13.47 -12.32
CA LEU A 89 6.82 12.57 -13.33
C LEU A 89 6.53 13.25 -14.67
N ALA A 90 6.00 14.48 -14.66
CA ALA A 90 5.59 15.20 -15.86
C ALA A 90 6.76 15.76 -16.69
N HIS A 91 7.99 15.69 -16.18
CA HIS A 91 9.17 16.22 -16.88
C HIS A 91 9.64 15.26 -17.98
N ALA A 92 9.96 15.77 -19.18
CA ALA A 92 10.31 14.95 -20.35
C ALA A 92 11.55 14.03 -20.19
N ASN A 93 12.35 14.24 -19.14
CA ASN A 93 13.55 13.44 -18.82
C ASN A 93 13.33 12.53 -17.59
N SER A 94 12.10 12.44 -17.08
CA SER A 94 11.74 11.62 -15.91
C SER A 94 12.06 10.14 -16.10
N SER A 95 12.06 9.67 -17.36
CA SER A 95 12.33 8.28 -17.77
C SER A 95 13.82 7.92 -17.94
N GLU A 96 14.76 8.84 -17.69
CA GLU A 96 16.20 8.51 -17.69
C GLU A 96 16.69 8.20 -16.26
N PRO A 97 16.85 6.93 -15.88
CA PRO A 97 17.39 6.60 -14.57
C PRO A 97 18.79 7.18 -14.44
N GLY A 98 18.96 8.05 -13.44
CA GLY A 98 20.27 8.59 -13.06
C GLY A 98 21.21 7.51 -12.56
N LYS A 99 22.36 7.90 -11.99
CA LYS A 99 23.22 6.94 -11.28
C LYS A 99 22.72 6.73 -9.86
N ALA A 100 22.88 5.51 -9.34
CA ALA A 100 22.71 5.26 -7.92
C ALA A 100 23.63 6.21 -7.12
N PRO A 101 23.14 6.86 -6.05
CA PRO A 101 23.94 7.81 -5.31
C PRO A 101 25.03 7.08 -4.51
N ASP A 102 26.24 7.66 -4.47
CA ASP A 102 27.37 7.13 -3.70
C ASP A 102 27.33 7.59 -2.22
N VAL A 103 26.15 7.48 -1.60
CA VAL A 103 25.91 7.93 -0.22
C VAL A 103 25.53 6.74 0.66
N MET A 104 25.96 6.77 1.92
CA MET A 104 25.53 5.79 2.90
C MET A 104 24.14 6.17 3.40
N ILE A 105 23.19 5.24 3.29
CA ILE A 105 21.82 5.40 3.78
C ILE A 105 21.60 4.45 4.95
N ASP A 106 21.03 4.96 6.04
CA ASP A 106 20.50 4.20 7.17
C ASP A 106 18.98 4.08 7.03
N TRP A 107 18.52 2.88 6.69
CA TRP A 107 17.09 2.56 6.66
C TRP A 107 16.64 2.19 8.05
N ARG A 108 15.65 2.90 8.57
CA ARG A 108 15.20 2.82 9.94
C ARG A 108 13.71 2.49 10.02
N VAL A 109 13.35 1.74 11.04
CA VAL A 109 11.95 1.62 11.50
C VAL A 109 11.79 2.57 12.68
N LEU A 110 10.73 3.39 12.64
CA LEU A 110 10.37 4.33 13.70
C LEU A 110 9.12 3.83 14.42
N ALA A 111 9.06 4.07 15.72
CA ALA A 111 7.84 3.97 16.51
C ALA A 111 7.53 5.30 17.16
N LEU A 112 6.30 5.78 16.99
CA LEU A 112 5.80 7.01 17.58
C LEU A 112 4.55 6.71 18.41
N ASP A 113 4.36 7.44 19.51
CA ASP A 113 3.12 7.40 20.29
C ASP A 113 1.98 8.07 19.52
N LEU A 114 0.85 7.39 19.30
CA LEU A 114 -0.30 7.94 18.58
C LEU A 114 -0.89 9.18 19.26
N ALA A 115 -0.86 9.22 20.59
CA ALA A 115 -1.49 10.29 21.34
C ALA A 115 -0.75 11.63 21.17
N SER A 116 0.59 11.60 21.14
CA SER A 116 1.45 12.80 21.18
C SER A 116 2.34 13.01 19.95
N GLY A 117 2.50 11.99 19.10
CA GLY A 117 3.48 11.98 18.00
C GLY A 117 4.93 11.81 18.45
N LYS A 118 5.19 11.67 19.76
CA LYS A 118 6.54 11.55 20.31
C LYS A 118 7.20 10.25 19.86
N GLU A 119 8.48 10.34 19.46
CA GLU A 119 9.29 9.15 19.20
C GLU A 119 9.43 8.29 20.47
N LEU A 120 9.05 7.02 20.35
CA LEU A 120 9.26 5.98 21.34
C LEU A 120 10.62 5.32 21.12
N TRP A 121 10.92 4.98 19.87
CA TRP A 121 12.20 4.45 19.45
C TRP A 121 12.40 4.62 17.94
N SER A 122 13.66 4.49 17.53
CA SER A 122 14.07 4.49 16.12
C SER A 122 15.26 3.54 15.98
N VAL A 123 15.14 2.53 15.11
CA VAL A 123 16.13 1.45 14.99
C VAL A 123 16.53 1.21 13.54
N SER A 124 17.82 0.91 13.33
CA SER A 124 18.36 0.63 12.00
C SER A 124 17.98 -0.79 11.56
N ALA A 125 17.31 -0.91 10.42
CA ALA A 125 17.04 -2.18 9.75
C ALA A 125 18.23 -2.61 8.90
N CYS A 126 18.84 -1.66 8.18
CA CYS A 126 20.06 -1.89 7.41
C CYS A 126 20.76 -0.57 7.07
N LYS A 127 22.07 -0.67 6.79
CA LYS A 127 22.87 0.43 6.25
C LYS A 127 23.60 -0.04 5.01
N ALA A 128 23.48 0.70 3.92
CA ALA A 128 24.12 0.37 2.64
C ALA A 128 24.22 1.60 1.73
N LYS A 129 25.06 1.49 0.71
CA LYS A 129 24.96 2.35 -0.48
C LYS A 129 23.98 1.71 -1.46
N PRO A 130 23.03 2.45 -2.04
CA PRO A 130 22.14 1.91 -3.05
C PRO A 130 22.92 1.35 -4.25
N LYS A 131 22.50 0.18 -4.74
CA LYS A 131 23.09 -0.44 -5.94
C LYS A 131 22.50 0.10 -7.25
N PHE A 132 21.24 0.54 -7.19
CA PHE A 132 20.46 0.97 -8.34
C PHE A 132 19.88 2.37 -8.09
N PRO A 133 19.65 3.16 -9.16
CA PRO A 133 18.97 4.45 -9.04
C PRO A 133 17.48 4.27 -8.71
N ILE A 134 16.86 5.38 -8.31
CA ILE A 134 15.40 5.52 -8.20
C ILE A 134 14.97 6.72 -9.04
N HIS A 135 13.69 6.75 -9.41
CA HIS A 135 13.09 7.92 -10.04
C HIS A 135 13.08 9.11 -9.06
N PRO A 136 13.27 10.37 -9.51
CA PRO A 136 13.30 11.54 -8.63
C PRO A 136 12.05 11.76 -7.76
N SER A 137 10.92 11.17 -8.15
CA SER A 137 9.67 11.22 -7.38
C SER A 137 9.49 10.07 -6.39
N ASN A 138 10.34 9.06 -6.44
CA ASN A 138 10.32 7.96 -5.47
C ASN A 138 11.25 8.28 -4.28
N THR A 139 11.18 7.47 -3.23
CA THR A 139 12.09 7.55 -2.08
C THR A 139 12.85 6.25 -1.88
N TRP A 140 13.80 6.27 -0.96
CA TRP A 140 14.53 5.08 -0.54
C TRP A 140 13.75 4.23 0.48
N ALA A 141 12.61 4.69 1.02
CA ALA A 141 11.82 3.95 2.01
C ALA A 141 10.33 4.02 1.66
N THR A 142 9.97 3.38 0.55
CA THR A 142 8.62 3.42 0.00
C THR A 142 7.72 2.33 0.60
N GLU A 143 8.28 1.18 0.93
CA GLU A 143 7.53 0.05 1.48
C GLU A 143 7.01 0.35 2.89
N THR A 144 5.71 0.09 3.07
CA THR A 144 5.00 0.19 4.35
C THR A 144 5.28 -1.06 5.19
N PRO A 145 5.69 -0.95 6.46
CA PRO A 145 5.86 -2.14 7.31
C PRO A 145 4.50 -2.80 7.61
N VAL A 146 4.53 -4.01 8.16
CA VAL A 146 3.35 -4.66 8.76
C VAL A 146 3.61 -4.94 10.23
N ALA A 147 2.57 -4.92 11.07
CA ALA A 147 2.71 -5.20 12.49
C ALA A 147 1.52 -5.99 13.05
N ASP A 148 1.76 -6.69 14.13
CA ASP A 148 0.75 -7.27 15.01
C ASP A 148 1.14 -7.01 16.48
N ALA A 149 0.44 -7.66 17.41
CA ALA A 149 0.73 -7.54 18.84
C ALA A 149 2.13 -8.10 19.24
N ASN A 150 2.78 -8.87 18.37
CA ASN A 150 4.07 -9.51 18.65
C ASN A 150 5.25 -8.68 18.13
N GLY A 151 5.07 -7.92 17.07
CA GLY A 151 6.15 -7.11 16.50
C GLY A 151 5.82 -6.41 15.20
N VAL A 152 6.84 -5.80 14.63
CA VAL A 152 6.82 -5.08 13.36
C VAL A 152 7.82 -5.69 12.39
N TYR A 153 7.40 -5.78 11.12
CA TYR A 153 8.09 -6.45 10.04
C TYR A 153 8.23 -5.47 8.87
N ALA A 154 9.46 -5.14 8.52
CA ALA A 154 9.77 -4.17 7.48
C ALA A 154 10.57 -4.82 6.35
N PHE A 155 10.04 -4.75 5.13
CA PHE A 155 10.80 -5.05 3.92
C PHE A 155 11.39 -3.75 3.38
N ILE A 156 12.70 -3.72 3.18
CA ILE A 156 13.45 -2.60 2.62
C ILE A 156 13.86 -3.02 1.20
N GLY A 157 13.02 -2.68 0.22
CA GLY A 157 13.22 -3.10 -1.18
C GLY A 157 14.58 -2.72 -1.76
N PRO A 158 15.11 -1.48 -1.55
CA PRO A 158 16.39 -1.08 -2.14
C PRO A 158 17.61 -1.86 -1.66
N THR A 159 17.50 -2.57 -0.53
CA THR A 159 18.57 -3.41 0.04
C THR A 159 18.20 -4.88 0.09
N GLY A 160 16.97 -5.26 -0.28
CA GLY A 160 16.48 -6.63 -0.19
C GLY A 160 16.36 -7.12 1.25
N THR A 161 16.39 -6.24 2.25
CA THR A 161 16.37 -6.64 3.66
C THR A 161 14.93 -6.80 4.14
N LEU A 162 14.57 -7.97 4.68
CA LEU A 162 13.39 -8.15 5.53
C LEU A 162 13.84 -8.22 6.99
N ALA A 163 13.36 -7.32 7.84
CA ALA A 163 13.76 -7.25 9.24
C ALA A 163 12.54 -7.26 10.17
N ALA A 164 12.70 -7.86 11.34
CA ALA A 164 11.68 -7.89 12.38
C ALA A 164 12.19 -7.34 13.70
N PHE A 165 11.30 -6.61 14.38
CA PHE A 165 11.54 -6.05 15.69
C PHE A 165 10.35 -6.35 16.60
N ASP A 166 10.59 -6.53 17.89
CA ASP A 166 9.49 -6.53 18.85
C ASP A 166 8.90 -5.13 19.03
N THR A 167 7.82 -5.02 19.81
CA THR A 167 7.13 -3.74 20.06
C THR A 167 8.00 -2.72 20.80
N ALA A 168 9.09 -3.14 21.43
CA ALA A 168 10.08 -2.29 22.08
C ALA A 168 11.27 -1.91 21.16
N GLY A 169 11.24 -2.31 19.88
CA GLY A 169 12.28 -2.01 18.90
C GLY A 169 13.50 -2.94 18.97
N LYS A 170 13.46 -4.02 19.76
CA LYS A 170 14.56 -4.99 19.79
C LYS A 170 14.51 -5.84 18.52
N ALA A 171 15.63 -5.92 17.82
CA ALA A 171 15.76 -6.80 16.67
C ALA A 171 15.50 -8.26 17.04
N LEU A 172 14.64 -8.91 16.27
CA LEU A 172 14.28 -10.33 16.43
C LEU A 172 15.03 -11.20 15.43
N TRP A 173 14.92 -10.84 14.15
CA TRP A 173 15.58 -11.55 13.06
C TRP A 173 15.71 -10.63 11.84
N LYS A 174 16.57 -11.04 10.90
CA LYS A 174 16.80 -10.36 9.63
C LYS A 174 17.06 -11.41 8.54
N ALA A 175 16.49 -11.20 7.35
CA ALA A 175 16.71 -12.00 6.15
C ALA A 175 17.14 -11.09 4.99
N GLU A 176 18.08 -11.56 4.17
CA GLU A 176 18.52 -10.88 2.95
C GLU A 176 17.92 -11.61 1.74
N LEU A 177 17.12 -10.90 0.96
CA LEU A 177 16.26 -11.48 -0.09
C LEU A 177 16.73 -11.13 -1.52
N GLY A 178 17.89 -10.47 -1.65
CA GLY A 178 18.45 -10.05 -2.94
C GLY A 178 18.06 -8.62 -3.32
N VAL A 179 18.92 -7.99 -4.14
CA VAL A 179 18.75 -6.60 -4.59
C VAL A 179 18.76 -6.61 -6.11
N HIS A 180 17.70 -6.09 -6.70
CA HIS A 180 17.48 -6.14 -8.15
C HIS A 180 17.02 -4.78 -8.68
N PRO A 181 17.33 -4.46 -9.95
CA PRO A 181 16.83 -3.25 -10.58
C PRO A 181 15.33 -3.40 -10.88
N MET A 182 14.61 -2.28 -10.79
CA MET A 182 13.23 -2.17 -11.24
C MET A 182 13.20 -1.58 -12.65
N LEU A 183 12.11 -1.81 -13.39
CA LEU A 183 11.89 -1.23 -14.72
C LEU A 183 12.22 0.27 -14.71
N GLU A 184 13.02 0.70 -15.70
CA GLU A 184 13.42 2.10 -15.91
C GLU A 184 14.06 2.78 -14.68
N GLY A 185 14.53 2.01 -13.69
CA GLY A 185 15.10 2.54 -12.46
C GLY A 185 14.11 3.35 -11.62
N TYR A 186 12.81 3.02 -11.68
CA TYR A 186 11.80 3.71 -10.85
C TYR A 186 11.97 3.48 -9.33
N GLY A 187 12.74 2.47 -8.93
CA GLY A 187 12.86 2.03 -7.55
C GLY A 187 11.75 1.07 -7.13
N THR A 188 11.83 0.56 -5.90
CA THR A 188 10.91 -0.43 -5.35
C THR A 188 9.66 0.24 -4.73
N GLY A 189 8.69 -0.56 -4.27
CA GLY A 189 7.44 -0.03 -3.71
C GLY A 189 6.41 -1.05 -3.22
N SER A 190 6.61 -2.35 -3.45
CA SER A 190 5.70 -3.39 -2.94
C SER A 190 5.90 -3.61 -1.44
N SER A 191 4.86 -3.35 -0.65
CA SER A 191 4.88 -3.58 0.80
C SER A 191 4.65 -5.06 1.15
N PRO A 192 5.05 -5.52 2.35
CA PRO A 192 4.63 -6.81 2.88
C PRO A 192 3.13 -6.86 3.25
N ALA A 193 2.61 -8.08 3.39
CA ALA A 193 1.28 -8.35 3.98
C ALA A 193 1.40 -9.35 5.14
N LEU A 194 0.46 -9.32 6.09
CA LEU A 194 0.48 -10.18 7.28
C LEU A 194 -0.81 -11.02 7.40
N LEU A 195 -0.68 -12.33 7.58
CA LEU A 195 -1.79 -13.22 7.94
C LEU A 195 -1.29 -14.40 8.77
N ASP A 196 -1.97 -14.72 9.87
CA ASP A 196 -1.77 -15.96 10.65
C ASP A 196 -0.29 -16.26 10.95
N GLY A 197 0.42 -15.25 11.45
CA GLY A 197 1.83 -15.33 11.80
C GLY A 197 2.78 -15.49 10.60
N LYS A 198 2.35 -15.11 9.39
CA LYS A 198 3.18 -15.15 8.17
C LYS A 198 3.28 -13.78 7.54
N VAL A 199 4.51 -13.38 7.23
CA VAL A 199 4.82 -12.19 6.45
C VAL A 199 4.99 -12.60 4.99
N PHE A 200 4.16 -12.06 4.11
CA PHE A 200 4.27 -12.28 2.67
C PHE A 200 5.00 -11.14 2.02
N VAL A 201 5.96 -11.46 1.16
CA VAL A 201 6.73 -10.48 0.39
C VAL A 201 6.71 -10.92 -1.06
N GLN A 202 6.45 -9.97 -1.96
CA GLN A 202 6.72 -10.15 -3.38
C GLN A 202 7.88 -9.26 -3.82
N SER A 203 8.67 -9.76 -4.76
CA SER A 203 9.64 -8.98 -5.52
C SER A 203 9.52 -9.38 -6.97
N PHE A 204 8.80 -8.55 -7.73
CA PHE A 204 8.66 -8.67 -9.17
C PHE A 204 9.44 -7.52 -9.79
N ASN A 205 10.62 -7.84 -10.33
CA ASN A 205 11.63 -6.86 -10.75
C ASN A 205 12.09 -7.14 -12.19
N ALA A 206 13.11 -6.40 -12.66
CA ALA A 206 13.56 -6.49 -14.05
C ALA A 206 14.39 -7.75 -14.36
N GLU A 207 14.89 -8.45 -13.34
CA GLU A 207 15.77 -9.63 -13.49
C GLU A 207 15.09 -10.94 -13.07
N GLU A 208 14.20 -10.90 -12.08
CA GLU A 208 13.48 -12.05 -11.56
C GLU A 208 12.11 -11.68 -10.99
N GLY A 209 11.30 -12.69 -10.68
CA GLY A 209 10.01 -12.53 -10.01
C GLY A 209 9.78 -13.62 -8.97
N TRP A 210 9.33 -13.24 -7.78
CA TRP A 210 8.94 -14.20 -6.76
C TRP A 210 7.96 -13.65 -5.73
N LEU A 211 7.25 -14.58 -5.10
CA LEU A 211 6.43 -14.42 -3.90
C LEU A 211 6.92 -15.41 -2.84
N ALA A 212 7.10 -14.98 -1.60
CA ALA A 212 7.50 -15.85 -0.51
C ALA A 212 6.75 -15.54 0.78
N ALA A 213 6.57 -16.56 1.63
CA ALA A 213 6.08 -16.41 2.98
C ALA A 213 7.17 -16.73 4.00
N PHE A 214 7.23 -15.91 5.05
CA PHE A 214 8.15 -16.07 6.15
C PHE A 214 7.37 -16.23 7.45
N ASP A 215 7.80 -17.13 8.31
CA ASP A 215 7.28 -17.22 9.67
C ASP A 215 7.63 -15.94 10.43
N ALA A 216 6.61 -15.21 10.89
CA ALA A 216 6.76 -13.91 11.52
C ALA A 216 7.60 -13.98 12.81
N LYS A 217 7.59 -15.12 13.50
CA LYS A 217 8.35 -15.29 14.74
C LYS A 217 9.85 -15.50 14.50
N SER A 218 10.22 -16.28 13.49
CA SER A 218 11.60 -16.73 13.28
C SER A 218 12.29 -16.15 12.05
N GLY A 219 11.55 -15.58 11.11
CA GLY A 219 12.05 -15.13 9.81
C GLY A 219 12.36 -16.28 8.84
N LYS A 220 12.04 -17.52 9.21
CA LYS A 220 12.26 -18.68 8.35
C LYS A 220 11.31 -18.64 7.16
N GLU A 221 11.86 -18.76 5.96
CA GLU A 221 11.07 -18.98 4.75
C GLU A 221 10.28 -20.29 4.85
N LEU A 222 8.96 -20.19 4.68
CA LEU A 222 8.03 -21.31 4.74
C LEU A 222 7.82 -21.91 3.35
N TRP A 223 7.65 -21.06 2.35
CA TRP A 223 7.47 -21.42 0.95
C TRP A 223 7.83 -20.24 0.05
N ARG A 224 8.11 -20.54 -1.22
CA ARG A 224 8.38 -19.57 -2.29
C ARG A 224 7.82 -20.03 -3.63
N ALA A 225 7.22 -19.11 -4.37
CA ALA A 225 6.81 -19.29 -5.76
C ALA A 225 7.65 -18.37 -6.64
N THR A 226 8.34 -18.94 -7.63
CA THR A 226 9.21 -18.20 -8.57
C THR A 226 8.59 -18.10 -9.95
N HIS A 227 8.95 -17.03 -10.63
CA HIS A 227 8.19 -16.47 -11.71
C HIS A 227 9.10 -15.69 -12.66
N ASP A 228 8.68 -15.54 -13.92
CA ASP A 228 9.47 -14.80 -14.90
C ASP A 228 9.64 -13.33 -14.51
N ALA A 229 10.79 -12.77 -14.88
CA ALA A 229 11.11 -11.36 -14.70
C ALA A 229 10.08 -10.45 -15.35
N SER A 230 9.47 -9.61 -14.54
CA SER A 230 8.58 -8.52 -14.96
C SER A 230 8.23 -7.65 -13.77
N THR A 231 8.47 -6.34 -13.86
CA THR A 231 8.27 -5.42 -12.75
C THR A 231 6.81 -5.28 -12.32
N SER A 232 6.59 -5.16 -11.01
CA SER A 232 5.34 -4.72 -10.39
C SER A 232 5.62 -4.01 -9.07
N TRP A 233 4.88 -2.93 -8.81
CA TRP A 233 4.91 -2.16 -7.56
C TRP A 233 3.69 -2.42 -6.68
N SER A 234 2.73 -3.20 -7.17
CA SER A 234 1.55 -3.62 -6.40
C SER A 234 1.96 -4.34 -5.10
N THR A 235 1.19 -4.17 -4.04
CA THR A 235 1.36 -4.89 -2.76
C THR A 235 0.50 -6.16 -2.78
N PRO A 236 0.98 -7.30 -2.23
CA PRO A 236 0.18 -8.52 -2.12
C PRO A 236 -1.14 -8.27 -1.38
N LEU A 237 -2.26 -8.70 -1.96
CA LEU A 237 -3.56 -8.60 -1.33
C LEU A 237 -3.94 -9.94 -0.68
N VAL A 238 -4.19 -9.92 0.63
CA VAL A 238 -4.88 -11.02 1.32
C VAL A 238 -6.39 -10.85 1.10
N TRP A 239 -6.89 -11.41 0.00
CA TRP A 239 -8.28 -11.28 -0.41
C TRP A 239 -9.16 -12.30 0.31
N ARG A 240 -9.98 -11.82 1.26
CA ARG A 240 -11.00 -12.61 1.94
C ARG A 240 -12.31 -12.51 1.17
N ASN A 241 -12.47 -13.38 0.18
CA ASN A 241 -13.67 -13.39 -0.65
C ASN A 241 -14.75 -14.33 -0.08
N GLN A 242 -15.92 -14.32 -0.70
CA GLN A 242 -17.09 -15.11 -0.28
C GLN A 242 -16.88 -16.64 -0.39
N LYS A 243 -15.81 -17.09 -1.06
CA LYS A 243 -15.50 -18.52 -1.26
C LYS A 243 -14.35 -18.99 -0.37
N ARG A 244 -13.29 -18.18 -0.22
CA ARG A 244 -12.05 -18.51 0.50
C ARG A 244 -11.16 -17.29 0.74
N THR A 245 -10.08 -17.49 1.46
CA THR A 245 -8.99 -16.50 1.57
C THR A 245 -7.88 -16.82 0.58
N GLU A 246 -7.45 -15.81 -0.15
CA GLU A 246 -6.47 -15.90 -1.24
C GLU A 246 -5.36 -14.88 -1.04
N LEU A 247 -4.15 -15.19 -1.51
CA LEU A 247 -3.05 -14.25 -1.62
C LEU A 247 -2.84 -13.89 -3.09
N VAL A 248 -3.31 -12.71 -3.48
CA VAL A 248 -3.28 -12.23 -4.86
C VAL A 248 -2.06 -11.35 -5.09
N VAL A 249 -1.31 -11.64 -6.14
CA VAL A 249 -0.09 -10.92 -6.53
C VAL A 249 -0.07 -10.63 -8.02
N SER A 250 0.71 -9.63 -8.42
CA SER A 250 0.84 -9.23 -9.82
C SER A 250 2.29 -9.08 -10.21
N SER A 251 2.61 -9.52 -11.43
CA SER A 251 3.77 -9.10 -12.20
C SER A 251 3.30 -8.46 -13.52
N GLY A 252 4.19 -7.77 -14.23
CA GLY A 252 3.80 -7.08 -15.47
C GLY A 252 3.43 -7.97 -16.67
N LYS A 253 3.32 -9.29 -16.48
CA LYS A 253 2.89 -10.27 -17.49
C LYS A 253 1.78 -11.21 -17.01
N ARG A 254 1.46 -11.20 -15.72
CA ARG A 254 0.52 -12.14 -15.12
C ARG A 254 0.08 -11.73 -13.72
N ILE A 255 -1.13 -12.15 -13.38
CA ILE A 255 -1.70 -12.06 -12.04
C ILE A 255 -1.91 -13.50 -11.55
N THR A 256 -1.53 -13.77 -10.30
CA THR A 256 -1.71 -15.10 -9.70
C THR A 256 -2.34 -14.98 -8.32
N SER A 257 -3.04 -16.04 -7.93
CA SER A 257 -3.57 -16.20 -6.58
C SER A 257 -3.05 -17.49 -5.97
N HIS A 258 -2.78 -17.44 -4.67
CA HIS A 258 -2.19 -18.54 -3.92
C HIS A 258 -2.93 -18.80 -2.61
N GLU A 259 -2.94 -20.06 -2.16
CA GLU A 259 -3.30 -20.41 -0.80
C GLU A 259 -2.27 -19.81 0.17
N PRO A 260 -2.64 -18.94 1.12
CA PRO A 260 -1.66 -18.29 2.01
C PRO A 260 -0.84 -19.27 2.85
N ALA A 261 -1.43 -20.40 3.23
CA ALA A 261 -0.78 -21.40 4.07
C ALA A 261 0.35 -22.16 3.36
N SER A 262 0.18 -22.47 2.07
CA SER A 262 1.03 -23.41 1.33
C SER A 262 1.79 -22.79 0.17
N GLY A 263 1.36 -21.61 -0.31
CA GLY A 263 1.87 -21.00 -1.54
C GLY A 263 1.35 -21.66 -2.81
N LYS A 264 0.50 -22.68 -2.70
CA LYS A 264 -0.10 -23.37 -3.84
C LYS A 264 -0.91 -22.38 -4.67
N GLU A 265 -0.61 -22.32 -5.96
CA GLU A 265 -1.36 -21.49 -6.89
C GLU A 265 -2.80 -22.02 -7.05
N LEU A 266 -3.77 -21.13 -6.91
CA LEU A 266 -5.20 -21.38 -7.05
C LEU A 266 -5.67 -21.06 -8.46
N TRP A 267 -5.21 -19.94 -9.00
CA TRP A 267 -5.45 -19.53 -10.37
C TRP A 267 -4.35 -18.60 -10.88
N ARG A 268 -4.25 -18.52 -12.21
CA ARG A 268 -3.37 -17.59 -12.93
C ARG A 268 -4.11 -16.92 -14.08
N LEU A 269 -3.77 -15.67 -14.34
CA LEU A 269 -4.19 -14.92 -15.51
C LEU A 269 -2.93 -14.43 -16.22
N THR A 270 -2.69 -14.94 -17.43
CA THR A 270 -1.66 -14.42 -18.34
C THR A 270 -2.30 -13.60 -19.46
N GLY A 271 -1.49 -12.89 -20.25
CA GLY A 271 -1.98 -12.00 -21.30
C GLY A 271 -2.35 -10.59 -20.81
N VAL A 272 -2.17 -10.31 -19.52
CA VAL A 272 -2.09 -8.93 -19.03
C VAL A 272 -0.75 -8.34 -19.47
N VAL A 273 -0.77 -7.10 -19.96
CA VAL A 273 0.42 -6.44 -20.53
C VAL A 273 0.74 -5.19 -19.75
N GLY A 274 1.98 -5.12 -19.27
CA GLY A 274 2.54 -3.95 -18.61
C GLY A 274 2.56 -4.10 -17.09
N PRO A 275 3.40 -3.33 -16.39
CA PRO A 275 3.58 -3.42 -14.95
C PRO A 275 2.34 -2.92 -14.19
N THR A 276 2.17 -3.43 -12.97
CA THR A 276 1.11 -2.96 -12.05
C THR A 276 1.71 -1.93 -11.11
N MET A 277 1.25 -0.69 -11.18
CA MET A 277 1.64 0.37 -10.25
C MET A 277 0.73 0.41 -9.02
N SER A 278 -0.58 0.38 -9.27
CA SER A 278 -1.61 0.33 -8.23
C SER A 278 -1.74 -1.07 -7.64
N SER A 279 -1.98 -1.14 -6.34
CA SER A 279 -2.47 -2.35 -5.68
C SER A 279 -3.95 -2.59 -5.95
N PHE A 280 -4.36 -3.87 -5.88
CA PHE A 280 -5.73 -4.33 -6.10
C PHE A 280 -6.76 -3.63 -5.20
N ALA A 281 -8.00 -3.53 -5.67
CA ALA A 281 -9.19 -3.37 -4.83
C ALA A 281 -10.01 -4.64 -4.87
N ALA A 282 -10.81 -4.88 -3.84
CA ALA A 282 -11.72 -6.01 -3.83
C ALA A 282 -12.85 -5.80 -2.82
N ASP A 283 -13.98 -6.44 -3.10
CA ASP A 283 -15.02 -6.74 -2.13
C ASP A 283 -15.12 -8.26 -1.92
N ALA A 284 -16.20 -8.75 -1.32
CA ALA A 284 -16.38 -10.18 -1.09
C ALA A 284 -16.60 -10.98 -2.39
N GLU A 285 -17.07 -10.35 -3.46
CA GLU A 285 -17.50 -11.01 -4.69
C GLU A 285 -16.52 -10.82 -5.85
N HIS A 286 -15.82 -9.69 -5.90
CA HIS A 286 -15.03 -9.26 -7.04
C HIS A 286 -13.64 -8.73 -6.64
N LEU A 287 -12.67 -9.07 -7.47
CA LEU A 287 -11.34 -8.45 -7.49
C LEU A 287 -11.27 -7.45 -8.64
N TYR A 288 -10.81 -6.23 -8.36
CA TYR A 288 -10.65 -5.14 -9.33
C TYR A 288 -9.18 -4.82 -9.57
N PHE A 289 -8.79 -4.78 -10.85
CA PHE A 289 -7.41 -4.50 -11.23
C PHE A 289 -7.29 -3.93 -12.63
N GLY A 290 -6.15 -3.29 -12.89
CA GLY A 290 -5.71 -2.92 -14.22
C GLY A 290 -4.18 -2.85 -14.26
N GLN A 291 -3.63 -2.76 -15.47
CA GLN A 291 -2.19 -2.61 -15.69
C GLN A 291 -1.87 -1.23 -16.25
N MET A 292 -0.61 -0.81 -16.15
CA MET A 292 -0.11 0.38 -16.84
C MET A 292 0.38 -0.02 -18.24
N SER A 293 -0.01 0.73 -19.27
CA SER A 293 0.81 0.81 -20.48
C SER A 293 2.01 1.69 -20.16
N ALA A 294 3.24 1.25 -20.42
CA ALA A 294 4.42 2.12 -20.25
C ALA A 294 4.11 3.51 -20.83
N TRP A 295 4.44 4.60 -20.11
CA TRP A 295 3.95 5.97 -20.31
C TRP A 295 3.98 6.49 -21.77
N SER A 296 4.74 5.83 -22.64
CA SER A 296 4.92 6.12 -24.07
C SER A 296 4.04 5.31 -25.04
N ILE A 297 3.15 4.42 -24.59
CA ILE A 297 2.31 3.58 -25.46
C ILE A 297 0.83 3.74 -25.12
N PRO A 298 0.13 4.76 -25.68
CA PRO A 298 -1.32 4.74 -25.68
C PRO A 298 -1.84 3.50 -26.42
N PRO A 299 -3.02 2.98 -26.03
CA PRO A 299 -3.94 3.61 -25.08
C PRO A 299 -3.92 2.97 -23.67
N ASN A 300 -4.43 3.67 -22.65
CA ASN A 300 -4.53 3.19 -21.26
C ASN A 300 -5.17 1.78 -21.22
N PRO A 301 -4.62 0.79 -20.50
CA PRO A 301 -5.21 -0.55 -20.46
C PRO A 301 -6.61 -0.59 -19.84
N PRO A 302 -7.35 -1.71 -19.98
CA PRO A 302 -8.64 -1.87 -19.34
C PRO A 302 -8.53 -2.04 -17.81
N LEU A 303 -9.59 -1.63 -17.13
CA LEU A 303 -9.90 -2.02 -15.74
C LEU A 303 -10.81 -3.25 -15.80
N TYR A 304 -10.52 -4.25 -14.99
CA TYR A 304 -11.26 -5.51 -14.97
C TYR A 304 -11.90 -5.77 -13.62
N ALA A 305 -13.02 -6.51 -13.64
CA ALA A 305 -13.54 -7.22 -12.49
C ALA A 305 -13.47 -8.73 -12.71
N LEU A 306 -12.96 -9.44 -11.72
CA LEU A 306 -12.83 -10.90 -11.70
C LEU A 306 -13.67 -11.48 -10.57
N SER A 307 -14.46 -12.51 -10.87
CA SER A 307 -15.32 -13.18 -9.88
C SER A 307 -14.52 -13.96 -8.83
N ALA A 308 -15.02 -13.99 -7.60
CA ALA A 308 -14.49 -14.79 -6.51
C ALA A 308 -14.60 -16.29 -6.77
N GLY A 309 -13.55 -17.02 -6.38
CA GLY A 309 -13.53 -18.50 -6.43
C GLY A 309 -13.25 -19.10 -7.81
N VAL A 310 -12.77 -18.30 -8.77
CA VAL A 310 -12.21 -18.82 -10.03
C VAL A 310 -11.03 -19.75 -9.76
N GLU A 311 -10.75 -20.69 -10.67
CA GLU A 311 -9.70 -21.70 -10.50
C GLU A 311 -8.96 -22.00 -11.80
N GLY A 312 -7.69 -22.38 -11.67
CA GLY A 312 -6.86 -22.83 -12.79
C GLY A 312 -6.36 -21.71 -13.69
N ASP A 313 -6.11 -22.04 -14.97
CA ASP A 313 -5.66 -21.07 -15.96
C ASP A 313 -6.85 -20.29 -16.53
N LEU A 314 -6.90 -19.01 -16.19
CA LEU A 314 -7.94 -18.08 -16.60
C LEU A 314 -7.62 -17.43 -17.95
N SER A 315 -6.38 -17.53 -18.42
CA SER A 315 -5.87 -16.80 -19.59
C SER A 315 -6.81 -16.89 -20.79
N PRO A 316 -6.95 -15.79 -21.58
CA PRO A 316 -7.78 -15.81 -22.77
C PRO A 316 -7.37 -16.93 -23.72
N ASP A 317 -8.36 -17.60 -24.33
CA ASP A 317 -8.11 -18.50 -25.45
C ASP A 317 -7.55 -17.71 -26.65
N GLU A 318 -6.85 -18.40 -27.57
CA GLU A 318 -6.28 -17.78 -28.75
C GLU A 318 -7.34 -16.98 -29.54
N GLY A 319 -7.09 -15.68 -29.76
CA GLY A 319 -8.01 -14.78 -30.45
C GLY A 319 -9.11 -14.14 -29.58
N SER A 320 -9.18 -14.46 -28.28
CA SER A 320 -10.07 -13.81 -27.31
C SER A 320 -9.39 -12.65 -26.59
N ASN A 321 -10.18 -11.63 -26.22
CA ASN A 321 -9.77 -10.57 -25.29
C ASN A 321 -10.42 -10.74 -23.90
N GLU A 322 -11.27 -11.76 -23.72
CA GLU A 322 -11.92 -12.08 -22.46
C GLU A 322 -11.29 -13.32 -21.83
N PHE A 323 -11.13 -13.27 -20.51
CA PHE A 323 -10.60 -14.37 -19.71
C PHE A 323 -11.70 -15.03 -18.87
N LYS A 324 -11.45 -16.26 -18.41
CA LYS A 324 -12.42 -17.00 -17.59
C LYS A 324 -12.67 -16.29 -16.27
N GLY A 325 -13.95 -16.14 -15.91
CA GLY A 325 -14.35 -15.46 -14.67
C GLY A 325 -14.31 -13.93 -14.74
N GLN A 326 -14.02 -13.35 -15.90
CA GLN A 326 -14.22 -11.92 -16.14
C GLN A 326 -15.70 -11.58 -15.97
N VAL A 327 -16.01 -10.64 -15.08
CA VAL A 327 -17.37 -10.12 -14.87
C VAL A 327 -17.64 -9.00 -15.86
N TRP A 328 -16.70 -8.06 -15.94
CA TRP A 328 -16.71 -6.98 -16.92
C TRP A 328 -15.28 -6.47 -17.16
N ALA A 329 -15.11 -5.73 -18.27
CA ALA A 329 -13.89 -5.02 -18.61
C ALA A 329 -14.22 -3.61 -19.14
N GLN A 330 -13.64 -2.59 -18.51
CA GLN A 330 -13.81 -1.19 -18.89
C GLN A 330 -12.56 -0.70 -19.61
N LYS A 331 -12.69 -0.41 -20.90
CA LYS A 331 -11.58 0.05 -21.74
C LYS A 331 -11.06 1.40 -21.26
N LEU A 332 -9.76 1.64 -21.42
CA LEU A 332 -9.11 2.91 -21.14
C LEU A 332 -9.30 3.44 -19.72
N SER A 333 -9.52 2.53 -18.77
CA SER A 333 -9.98 2.85 -17.42
C SER A 333 -9.08 2.27 -16.32
N SER A 334 -7.94 1.68 -16.68
CA SER A 334 -7.00 1.12 -15.72
C SER A 334 -6.52 2.18 -14.71
N PRO A 335 -6.46 1.86 -13.40
CA PRO A 335 -5.81 2.68 -12.40
C PRO A 335 -4.29 2.70 -12.64
N VAL A 336 -3.68 3.88 -12.53
CA VAL A 336 -2.23 4.05 -12.71
C VAL A 336 -1.55 4.03 -11.35
N MET A 337 -1.26 5.18 -10.73
CA MET A 337 -0.52 5.24 -9.46
C MET A 337 -1.40 5.03 -8.23
N SER A 338 -2.55 5.71 -8.19
CA SER A 338 -3.49 5.61 -7.08
C SER A 338 -4.27 4.30 -7.18
N SER A 339 -4.26 3.51 -6.11
CA SER A 339 -5.06 2.30 -6.07
C SER A 339 -6.57 2.58 -6.01
N PRO A 340 -7.40 1.80 -6.71
CA PRO A 340 -8.84 1.89 -6.56
C PRO A 340 -9.29 1.46 -5.17
N VAL A 341 -10.51 1.81 -4.77
CA VAL A 341 -11.16 1.34 -3.53
C VAL A 341 -12.63 1.01 -3.81
N ALA A 342 -13.15 -0.05 -3.21
CA ALA A 342 -14.51 -0.51 -3.42
C ALA A 342 -15.23 -0.79 -2.10
N ALA A 343 -16.46 -0.30 -1.96
CA ALA A 343 -17.38 -0.63 -0.87
C ALA A 343 -18.82 -0.29 -1.30
N ASP A 344 -19.80 -0.94 -0.66
CA ASP A 344 -21.23 -0.63 -0.81
C ASP A 344 -21.74 -0.58 -2.27
N GLY A 345 -21.27 -1.50 -3.11
CA GLY A 345 -21.67 -1.56 -4.52
C GLY A 345 -20.94 -0.56 -5.43
N LEU A 346 -19.99 0.20 -4.89
CA LEU A 346 -19.34 1.32 -5.58
C LEU A 346 -17.82 1.12 -5.64
N LEU A 347 -17.26 1.30 -6.83
CA LEU A 347 -15.82 1.28 -7.12
C LEU A 347 -15.34 2.67 -7.50
N TYR A 348 -14.36 3.19 -6.77
CA TYR A 348 -13.75 4.50 -7.00
C TYR A 348 -12.35 4.36 -7.58
N VAL A 349 -12.11 5.06 -8.68
CA VAL A 349 -10.80 5.18 -9.34
C VAL A 349 -10.42 6.65 -9.43
N ALA A 350 -9.30 7.01 -8.79
CA ALA A 350 -8.72 8.35 -8.89
C ALA A 350 -7.52 8.34 -9.85
N MET A 351 -7.48 9.32 -10.74
CA MET A 351 -6.37 9.52 -11.69
C MET A 351 -6.20 11.01 -11.95
N GLU A 352 -5.01 11.56 -11.69
CA GLU A 352 -4.81 13.03 -11.62
C GLU A 352 -5.83 13.63 -10.64
N ASN A 353 -6.64 14.62 -11.03
CA ASN A 353 -7.77 15.10 -10.23
C ASN A 353 -9.13 14.57 -10.69
N LEU A 354 -9.17 13.56 -11.57
CA LEU A 354 -10.41 12.91 -11.97
C LEU A 354 -10.76 11.79 -10.98
N LEU A 355 -12.01 11.80 -10.51
CA LEU A 355 -12.62 10.71 -9.78
C LEU A 355 -13.67 10.06 -10.68
N THR A 356 -13.54 8.75 -10.87
CA THR A 356 -14.54 7.92 -11.55
C THR A 356 -15.18 7.01 -10.52
N CYS A 357 -16.51 7.03 -10.43
CA CYS A 357 -17.28 6.06 -9.66
C CYS A 357 -17.99 5.09 -10.60
N ARG A 358 -18.00 3.82 -10.22
CA ARG A 358 -18.62 2.75 -10.98
C ARG A 358 -19.44 1.85 -10.09
N ASP A 359 -20.48 1.27 -10.68
CA ASP A 359 -21.18 0.14 -10.09
C ASP A 359 -20.29 -1.11 -10.12
N THR A 360 -20.17 -1.81 -8.99
CA THR A 360 -19.27 -2.95 -8.81
C THR A 360 -19.70 -4.19 -9.61
N GLU A 361 -20.99 -4.38 -9.82
CA GLU A 361 -21.57 -5.55 -10.48
C GLU A 361 -21.50 -5.46 -12.01
N SER A 362 -21.86 -4.31 -12.56
CA SER A 362 -21.95 -4.06 -14.01
C SER A 362 -20.72 -3.37 -14.60
N GLY A 363 -19.95 -2.65 -13.76
CA GLY A 363 -18.87 -1.78 -14.20
C GLY A 363 -19.34 -0.46 -14.83
N GLU A 364 -20.65 -0.19 -14.84
CA GLU A 364 -21.24 1.05 -15.36
C GLU A 364 -20.60 2.27 -14.69
N GLN A 365 -20.28 3.28 -15.49
CA GLN A 365 -19.77 4.55 -14.96
C GLN A 365 -20.94 5.38 -14.44
N LEU A 366 -21.01 5.57 -13.12
CA LEU A 366 -22.03 6.41 -12.48
C LEU A 366 -21.68 7.89 -12.65
N TYR A 367 -20.42 8.25 -12.38
CA TYR A 367 -19.88 9.57 -12.72
C TYR A 367 -18.39 9.53 -13.04
N LYS A 368 -17.92 10.58 -13.71
CA LYS A 368 -16.50 10.86 -13.95
C LYS A 368 -16.28 12.36 -14.00
N GLU A 369 -15.73 12.90 -12.92
CA GLU A 369 -15.64 14.35 -12.72
C GLU A 369 -14.30 14.76 -12.13
N ARG A 370 -13.88 15.99 -12.39
CA ARG A 370 -12.72 16.58 -11.70
C ARG A 370 -13.16 16.96 -10.30
N VAL A 371 -12.40 16.56 -9.29
CA VAL A 371 -12.68 16.91 -7.89
C VAL A 371 -12.25 18.36 -7.66
N PRO A 372 -13.19 19.29 -7.38
CA PRO A 372 -12.84 20.69 -7.15
C PRO A 372 -11.81 20.87 -6.03
N GLY A 373 -10.77 21.67 -6.32
CA GLY A 373 -9.71 21.98 -5.35
C GLY A 373 -8.57 20.96 -5.30
N LEU A 374 -8.64 19.84 -6.02
CA LEU A 374 -7.54 18.87 -6.12
C LEU A 374 -6.76 19.01 -7.43
N VAL A 375 -5.45 18.75 -7.37
CA VAL A 375 -4.53 18.84 -8.53
C VAL A 375 -4.11 17.47 -9.08
N ALA A 376 -3.43 16.64 -8.29
CA ALA A 376 -2.98 15.31 -8.68
C ALA A 376 -3.04 14.34 -7.49
N ILE A 377 -3.93 13.36 -7.60
CA ILE A 377 -4.19 12.34 -6.59
C ILE A 377 -3.27 11.15 -6.87
N THR A 378 -2.14 11.12 -6.18
CA THR A 378 -1.15 10.03 -6.21
C THR A 378 -1.36 9.06 -5.05
N ALA A 379 -1.69 9.59 -3.87
CA ALA A 379 -2.09 8.81 -2.71
C ALA A 379 -3.38 8.03 -2.99
N SER A 380 -3.45 6.78 -2.52
CA SER A 380 -4.66 5.99 -2.74
C SER A 380 -5.82 6.51 -1.88
N PRO A 381 -7.04 6.60 -2.41
CA PRO A 381 -8.22 6.88 -1.59
C PRO A 381 -8.44 5.79 -0.54
N ILE A 382 -9.06 6.22 0.56
CA ILE A 382 -9.58 5.33 1.61
C ILE A 382 -11.06 5.60 1.84
N ILE A 383 -11.81 4.58 2.23
CA ILE A 383 -13.19 4.69 2.67
C ILE A 383 -13.23 4.58 4.19
N VAL A 384 -13.86 5.56 4.83
CA VAL A 384 -14.02 5.67 6.27
C VAL A 384 -15.52 5.79 6.58
N GLY A 385 -16.14 4.66 6.91
CA GLY A 385 -17.59 4.57 7.00
C GLY A 385 -18.26 4.85 5.66
N ASP A 386 -19.06 5.91 5.60
CA ASP A 386 -19.86 6.34 4.46
C ASP A 386 -19.17 7.44 3.62
N LYS A 387 -17.87 7.67 3.81
CA LYS A 387 -17.12 8.73 3.13
C LYS A 387 -15.82 8.21 2.50
N LEU A 388 -15.59 8.61 1.27
CA LEU A 388 -14.32 8.53 0.57
C LEU A 388 -13.45 9.72 0.98
N LEU A 389 -12.21 9.46 1.39
CA LEU A 389 -11.18 10.47 1.60
C LEU A 389 -10.20 10.46 0.43
N LEU A 390 -10.04 11.62 -0.19
CA LEU A 390 -9.07 11.88 -1.26
C LEU A 390 -8.02 12.86 -0.75
N LEU A 391 -6.77 12.63 -1.12
CA LEU A 391 -5.63 13.49 -0.80
C LEU A 391 -4.81 13.67 -2.08
N ASP A 392 -4.62 14.92 -2.50
CA ASP A 392 -3.71 15.24 -3.58
C ASP A 392 -2.29 15.46 -3.07
N GLU A 393 -1.35 15.54 -4.02
CA GLU A 393 0.06 15.66 -3.69
C GLU A 393 0.47 16.98 -3.03
N GLU A 394 -0.31 18.05 -3.20
CA GLU A 394 -0.05 19.37 -2.61
C GLU A 394 -0.66 19.50 -1.21
N GLY A 395 -1.26 18.42 -0.70
CA GLY A 395 -1.82 18.36 0.64
C GLY A 395 -3.26 18.85 0.74
N HIS A 396 -3.94 19.07 -0.39
CA HIS A 396 -5.38 19.31 -0.42
C HIS A 396 -6.13 17.97 -0.30
N ALA A 397 -7.22 17.99 0.45
CA ALA A 397 -8.05 16.81 0.63
C ALA A 397 -9.53 17.14 0.43
N ALA A 398 -10.28 16.12 0.01
CA ALA A 398 -11.73 16.17 -0.13
C ALA A 398 -12.35 14.94 0.55
N LEU A 399 -13.45 15.17 1.29
CA LEU A 399 -14.34 14.10 1.75
C LEU A 399 -15.58 14.08 0.88
N VAL A 400 -15.85 12.92 0.30
CA VAL A 400 -16.97 12.68 -0.62
C VAL A 400 -17.84 11.59 -0.03
N PRO A 401 -19.14 11.82 0.25
CA PRO A 401 -20.05 10.75 0.65
C PRO A 401 -20.06 9.65 -0.42
N LEU A 402 -20.21 8.39 -0.01
CA LEU A 402 -20.39 7.32 -0.99
C LEU A 402 -21.72 7.52 -1.73
N GLY A 403 -21.69 7.45 -3.06
CA GLY A 403 -22.88 7.61 -3.87
C GLY A 403 -22.60 7.73 -5.36
N PRO A 404 -23.66 7.82 -6.18
CA PRO A 404 -23.56 7.94 -7.63
C PRO A 404 -23.30 9.38 -8.11
N ASP A 405 -23.14 10.34 -7.19
CA ASP A 405 -22.92 11.75 -7.49
C ASP A 405 -21.69 12.28 -6.74
N LEU A 406 -20.95 13.20 -7.35
CA LEU A 406 -19.84 13.88 -6.70
C LEU A 406 -20.35 15.02 -5.81
N GLU A 407 -20.39 14.80 -4.49
CA GLU A 407 -20.61 15.85 -3.48
C GLU A 407 -19.40 15.96 -2.56
N ILE A 408 -18.91 17.17 -2.30
CA ILE A 408 -17.84 17.38 -1.31
C ILE A 408 -18.45 17.91 -0.02
N VAL A 409 -18.25 17.17 1.07
CA VAL A 409 -18.77 17.50 2.42
C VAL A 409 -17.67 17.88 3.41
N GLY A 410 -16.41 17.86 2.97
CA GLY A 410 -15.27 18.21 3.80
C GLY A 410 -14.00 18.47 3.01
N HIS A 411 -13.10 19.25 3.60
CA HIS A 411 -11.89 19.74 2.95
C HIS A 411 -10.68 19.74 3.91
N GLY A 412 -9.50 19.47 3.38
CA GLY A 412 -8.24 19.58 4.11
C GLY A 412 -7.19 20.34 3.33
N ALA A 413 -6.27 21.00 4.02
CA ALA A 413 -5.08 21.60 3.40
C ALA A 413 -3.88 21.57 4.36
N LEU A 414 -2.78 20.95 3.95
CA LEU A 414 -1.52 20.89 4.71
C LEU A 414 -0.34 21.27 3.81
N ASP A 415 0.70 21.89 4.37
CA ASP A 415 1.88 22.33 3.62
C ASP A 415 2.98 21.26 3.66
N ASP A 416 2.82 20.24 2.82
CA ASP A 416 3.81 19.19 2.55
C ASP A 416 3.55 18.57 1.17
N VAL A 417 4.40 17.62 0.76
CA VAL A 417 4.16 16.80 -0.44
C VAL A 417 3.64 15.43 -0.03
N PHE A 418 2.51 14.98 -0.58
CA PHE A 418 1.81 13.77 -0.13
C PHE A 418 1.63 12.73 -1.23
N TRP A 419 2.37 11.62 -1.15
CA TRP A 419 2.16 10.46 -2.03
C TRP A 419 1.70 9.22 -1.26
N THR A 420 1.64 9.34 0.06
CA THR A 420 1.34 8.26 0.98
C THR A 420 -0.16 8.16 1.25
N THR A 421 -0.72 6.96 1.11
CA THR A 421 -2.11 6.65 1.48
C THR A 421 -2.40 7.04 2.94
N PRO A 422 -3.47 7.81 3.22
CA PRO A 422 -3.89 8.12 4.60
C PRO A 422 -4.15 6.87 5.45
N ALA A 423 -3.95 6.96 6.75
CA ALA A 423 -4.32 5.90 7.71
C ALA A 423 -5.27 6.44 8.77
N VAL A 424 -6.17 5.59 9.26
CA VAL A 424 -7.12 5.94 10.33
C VAL A 424 -6.93 5.01 11.50
N ALA A 425 -6.78 5.58 12.69
CA ALA A 425 -6.71 4.84 13.94
C ALA A 425 -7.65 5.44 14.99
N GLY A 426 -8.79 4.80 15.19
CA GLY A 426 -9.87 5.34 16.03
C GLY A 426 -10.34 6.69 15.49
N LYS A 427 -10.06 7.79 16.20
CA LYS A 427 -10.41 9.16 15.78
C LYS A 427 -9.26 9.93 15.10
N ALA A 428 -8.09 9.32 15.00
CA ALA A 428 -6.90 9.95 14.43
C ALA A 428 -6.81 9.63 12.93
N LEU A 429 -6.83 10.67 12.11
CA LEU A 429 -6.43 10.60 10.72
C LEU A 429 -4.93 10.94 10.64
N LEU A 430 -4.13 9.99 10.15
CA LEU A 430 -2.70 10.14 9.97
C LEU A 430 -2.36 10.41 8.51
N LEU A 431 -1.68 11.54 8.27
CA LEU A 431 -1.25 11.98 6.94
C LEU A 431 0.27 12.09 6.95
N ARG A 432 0.94 11.32 6.10
CA ARG A 432 2.40 11.33 5.96
C ARG A 432 2.78 12.14 4.73
N GLY A 433 3.34 13.32 4.96
CA GLY A 433 3.99 14.11 3.91
C GLY A 433 5.47 13.74 3.79
N ALA A 434 6.18 14.35 2.85
CA ALA A 434 7.62 14.15 2.66
C ALA A 434 8.42 14.52 3.91
N LYS A 435 8.03 15.62 4.58
CA LYS A 435 8.76 16.17 5.72
C LYS A 435 8.18 15.69 7.04
N SER A 436 6.86 15.70 7.17
CA SER A 436 6.20 15.52 8.47
C SER A 436 5.18 14.40 8.49
N LEU A 437 4.87 13.93 9.69
CA LEU A 437 3.66 13.15 9.99
C LEU A 437 2.69 14.06 10.74
N TYR A 438 1.44 14.06 10.30
CA TYR A 438 0.35 14.84 10.86
C TYR A 438 -0.68 13.91 11.49
N CYS A 439 -1.21 14.31 12.64
CA CYS A 439 -2.40 13.70 13.23
C CYS A 439 -3.53 14.72 13.25
N VAL A 440 -4.57 14.42 12.49
CA VAL A 440 -5.78 15.21 12.35
C VAL A 440 -6.89 14.56 13.19
N ARG A 441 -7.45 15.31 14.14
CA ARG A 441 -8.59 14.90 14.99
C ARG A 441 -9.24 16.13 15.65
N LYS A 442 -10.49 15.96 16.09
CA LYS A 442 -11.30 17.02 16.73
C LYS A 442 -10.81 17.39 18.12
#